data_AF-A0A9N8PI90-F1
#
_entry.id   AF-A0A9N8PI90-F1
#
_cell.length_a   1.000
_cell.length_b   1.000
_cell.length_c   1.000
_cell.angle_alpha   90.00
_cell.angle_beta   90.00
_cell.angle_gamma   90.00
#
_symmetry.space_group_name_H-M   'P 1'
#
loop_
_entity.id
_entity.type
_entity.pdbx_description
1 polymer ?
#
loop_
_entity_poly.entity_id
_entity_poly.type
_entity_poly.pdbx_seq_one_letter_code
_entity_poly.pdbx_strand_id
1 'polypeptide(L)'
;MARLSNYLLTLVGAFAFSQGTNAYDYLSHARSSSDALMQWYNQGTGVFNGIGWWNSAECITALADMQGLDPTHNFNDTLQNTFEINKNVWTTKSDFYDDEGWWALAWIKAYDLTNDQKYLGAAEQLFDDMAKGWTTNCNGGIWWDKDKTYVNAIANELFLSVAAHLAHRTWDIKYLNWAVKEWQWFEQSGLISKNDTINDGLDGGCKNNGYTVWTYNQGVILGALVELSKASFDDSYLVNARDIAWAAIETLTDSHGVLHDSCEKGCGGDVSQFKGIFTRNVAQLYTATSDPGLKQFLETNAQSVWKNDRDSQNRLGLSWSGPYATADASTHSSALMALIAAASVQGS
;
A
#
# COMPACT_ATOMS: atom_id res chain seq x y z
N MET A 1 29.93 23.20 34.93
CA MET A 1 29.11 22.23 35.68
C MET A 1 28.35 21.40 34.65
N ALA A 2 29.03 20.41 34.07
CA ALA A 2 28.53 19.59 32.97
C ALA A 2 28.27 18.17 33.50
N ARG A 3 27.04 17.69 33.36
CA ARG A 3 26.65 16.32 33.72
C ARG A 3 26.98 15.39 32.56
N LEU A 4 27.97 14.53 32.77
CA LEU A 4 28.20 13.33 31.97
C LEU A 4 27.18 12.28 32.41
N SER A 5 26.29 11.85 31.50
CA SER A 5 25.40 10.71 31.73
C SER A 5 26.01 9.48 31.07
N ASN A 6 26.35 8.48 31.88
CA ASN A 6 26.84 7.18 31.46
C ASN A 6 25.70 6.37 30.85
N TYR A 7 25.82 5.97 29.58
CA TYR A 7 25.03 4.86 29.03
C TYR A 7 25.84 3.57 29.20
N LEU A 8 25.39 2.70 30.10
CA LEU A 8 25.86 1.32 30.17
C LEU A 8 25.35 0.56 28.95
N LEU A 9 26.24 0.05 28.10
CA LEU A 9 25.94 -1.04 27.18
C LEU A 9 25.81 -2.34 28.00
N THR A 10 24.60 -2.85 28.14
CA THR A 10 24.37 -4.26 28.51
C THR A 10 24.61 -5.14 27.29
N LEU A 11 25.66 -5.95 27.34
CA LEU A 11 25.89 -7.06 26.39
C LEU A 11 24.72 -8.05 26.47
N VAL A 12 23.97 -8.18 25.37
CA VAL A 12 23.07 -9.31 25.15
C VAL A 12 23.92 -10.47 24.62
N GLY A 13 23.85 -11.62 25.30
CA GLY A 13 24.61 -12.82 24.96
C GLY A 13 24.33 -13.33 23.55
N ALA A 14 25.38 -13.66 22.82
CA ALA A 14 25.31 -14.28 21.52
C ALA A 14 24.79 -15.72 21.65
N PHE A 15 23.54 -15.95 21.23
CA PHE A 15 23.08 -17.29 20.90
C PHE A 15 23.64 -17.65 19.52
N ALA A 16 24.59 -18.58 19.50
CA ALA A 16 25.03 -19.22 18.28
C ALA A 16 23.91 -20.14 17.77
N PHE A 17 23.17 -19.69 16.75
CA PHE A 17 22.27 -20.56 15.99
C PHE A 17 23.11 -21.41 15.02
N SER A 18 23.01 -22.73 15.17
CA SER A 18 23.59 -23.69 14.23
C SER A 18 22.95 -23.51 12.86
N GLN A 19 23.78 -23.35 11.82
CA GLN A 19 23.37 -23.37 10.42
C GLN A 19 22.63 -24.67 10.09
N GLY A 20 21.38 -24.51 9.66
CA GLY A 20 20.50 -25.60 9.23
C GLY A 20 19.09 -25.09 8.97
N THR A 21 18.93 -24.01 8.21
CA THR A 21 17.62 -23.49 7.77
C THR A 21 17.67 -23.31 6.27
N ASN A 22 16.88 -24.06 5.51
CA ASN A 22 16.53 -23.62 4.17
C ASN A 22 15.92 -22.22 4.32
N ALA A 23 16.44 -21.23 3.59
CA ALA A 23 15.83 -19.90 3.57
C ALA A 23 14.34 -20.05 3.20
N TYR A 24 13.46 -19.25 3.84
CA TYR A 24 12.04 -19.22 3.46
C TYR A 24 11.93 -18.89 1.98
N ASP A 25 11.25 -19.72 1.19
CA ASP A 25 11.09 -19.50 -0.26
C ASP A 25 9.87 -18.60 -0.51
N TYR A 26 10.00 -17.30 -0.16
CA TYR A 26 8.91 -16.35 -0.31
C TYR A 26 8.44 -16.21 -1.75
N LEU A 27 9.36 -16.36 -2.73
CA LEU A 27 9.01 -16.28 -4.14
C LEU A 27 8.09 -17.44 -4.56
N SER A 28 8.40 -18.67 -4.16
CA SER A 28 7.53 -19.82 -4.41
C SER A 28 6.17 -19.71 -3.71
N HIS A 29 6.17 -19.17 -2.50
CA HIS A 29 4.93 -18.88 -1.75
C HIS A 29 4.06 -17.84 -2.47
N ALA A 30 4.67 -16.76 -2.96
CA ALA A 30 4.01 -15.71 -3.72
C ALA A 30 3.43 -16.27 -5.04
N ARG A 31 4.21 -17.03 -5.82
CA ARG A 31 3.74 -17.70 -7.06
C ARG A 31 2.50 -18.56 -6.82
N SER A 32 2.58 -19.43 -5.81
CA SER A 32 1.48 -20.35 -5.50
C SER A 32 0.22 -19.59 -5.06
N SER A 33 0.38 -18.44 -4.42
CA SER A 33 -0.72 -17.61 -3.95
C SER A 33 -1.29 -16.74 -5.09
N SER A 34 -0.46 -16.22 -5.99
CA SER A 34 -0.96 -15.51 -7.20
C SER A 34 -1.76 -16.44 -8.11
N ASP A 35 -1.36 -17.71 -8.25
CA ASP A 35 -2.18 -18.73 -8.92
C ASP A 35 -3.53 -18.94 -8.22
N ALA A 36 -3.54 -18.98 -6.89
CA ALA A 36 -4.77 -19.13 -6.12
C ALA A 36 -5.70 -17.92 -6.24
N LEU A 37 -5.16 -16.69 -6.29
CA LEU A 37 -5.92 -15.46 -6.50
C LEU A 37 -6.76 -15.49 -7.78
N MET A 38 -6.26 -16.14 -8.84
CA MET A 38 -6.96 -16.24 -10.12
C MET A 38 -8.28 -17.02 -10.06
N GLN A 39 -8.54 -17.79 -8.99
CA GLN A 39 -9.82 -18.47 -8.78
C GLN A 39 -11.01 -17.50 -8.66
N TRP A 40 -10.75 -16.26 -8.24
CA TRP A 40 -11.77 -15.22 -8.12
C TRP A 40 -11.83 -14.29 -9.33
N TYR A 41 -10.87 -14.35 -10.25
CA TYR A 41 -10.86 -13.48 -11.42
C TYR A 41 -11.98 -13.85 -12.40
N ASN A 42 -12.81 -12.87 -12.74
CA ASN A 42 -13.91 -13.05 -13.67
C ASN A 42 -13.54 -12.50 -15.05
N GLN A 43 -13.28 -13.42 -16.00
CA GLN A 43 -12.94 -13.06 -17.37
C GLN A 43 -14.00 -12.18 -18.06
N GLY A 44 -15.29 -12.35 -17.73
CA GLY A 44 -16.38 -11.62 -18.36
C GLY A 44 -16.55 -10.18 -17.87
N THR A 45 -16.16 -9.88 -16.64
CA THR A 45 -16.20 -8.51 -16.08
C THR A 45 -14.83 -7.85 -15.99
N GLY A 46 -13.76 -8.62 -16.15
CA GLY A 46 -12.39 -8.15 -16.00
C GLY A 46 -12.04 -7.78 -14.57
N VAL A 47 -12.78 -8.25 -13.56
CA VAL A 47 -12.54 -7.93 -12.14
C VAL A 47 -12.75 -9.15 -11.26
N PHE A 48 -12.48 -9.03 -9.96
CA PHE A 48 -12.52 -10.15 -9.03
C PHE A 48 -13.91 -10.26 -8.38
N ASN A 49 -14.45 -11.49 -8.32
CA ASN A 49 -15.76 -11.74 -7.76
C ASN A 49 -15.76 -11.63 -6.22
N GLY A 50 -16.86 -11.11 -5.66
CA GLY A 50 -17.12 -11.12 -4.22
C GLY A 50 -16.49 -9.97 -3.43
N ILE A 51 -15.86 -9.00 -4.11
CA ILE A 51 -15.19 -7.85 -3.50
C ILE A 51 -15.61 -6.53 -4.18
N GLY A 52 -15.24 -5.40 -3.59
CA GLY A 52 -15.51 -4.06 -4.13
C GLY A 52 -14.73 -3.75 -5.40
N TRP A 53 -15.13 -2.66 -6.06
CA TRP A 53 -14.54 -2.18 -7.30
C TRP A 53 -13.06 -1.83 -7.13
N TRP A 54 -12.74 -1.00 -6.13
CA TRP A 54 -11.37 -0.62 -5.82
C TRP A 54 -10.54 -1.82 -5.32
N ASN A 55 -11.15 -2.77 -4.61
CA ASN A 55 -10.42 -3.96 -4.18
C ASN A 55 -9.89 -4.78 -5.36
N SER A 56 -10.59 -4.76 -6.50
CA SER A 56 -10.10 -5.40 -7.72
C SER A 56 -8.87 -4.71 -8.29
N ALA A 57 -8.74 -3.39 -8.15
CA ALA A 57 -7.53 -2.67 -8.54
C ALA A 57 -6.31 -3.17 -7.74
N GLU A 58 -6.49 -3.40 -6.44
CA GLU A 58 -5.45 -3.94 -5.57
C GLU A 58 -5.06 -5.38 -5.91
N CYS A 59 -6.01 -6.23 -6.31
CA CYS A 59 -5.69 -7.55 -6.86
C CYS A 59 -4.87 -7.45 -8.15
N ILE A 60 -5.22 -6.53 -9.06
CA ILE A 60 -4.47 -6.26 -10.29
C ILE A 60 -3.05 -5.78 -9.99
N THR A 61 -2.90 -4.86 -9.04
CA THR A 61 -1.59 -4.38 -8.58
C THR A 61 -0.75 -5.52 -8.01
N ALA A 62 -1.31 -6.40 -7.19
CA ALA A 62 -0.59 -7.55 -6.63
C ALA A 62 -0.10 -8.53 -7.72
N LEU A 63 -0.93 -8.82 -8.73
CA LEU A 63 -0.50 -9.65 -9.88
C LEU A 63 0.61 -8.97 -10.69
N ALA A 64 0.51 -7.66 -10.88
CA ALA A 64 1.53 -6.88 -11.57
C ALA A 64 2.84 -6.84 -10.76
N ASP A 65 2.78 -6.66 -9.44
CA ASP A 65 3.95 -6.74 -8.56
C ASP A 65 4.61 -8.13 -8.62
N MET A 66 3.82 -9.20 -8.61
CA MET A 66 4.32 -10.57 -8.75
C MET A 66 5.05 -10.77 -10.09
N GLN A 67 4.46 -10.34 -11.21
CA GLN A 67 5.13 -10.41 -12.52
C GLN A 67 6.40 -9.55 -12.59
N GLY A 68 6.41 -8.39 -11.92
CA GLY A 68 7.61 -7.55 -11.84
C GLY A 68 8.76 -8.22 -11.09
N LEU A 69 8.44 -9.01 -10.07
CA LEU A 69 9.41 -9.79 -9.31
C LEU A 69 9.87 -11.05 -10.06
N ASP A 70 8.95 -11.71 -10.75
CA ASP A 70 9.22 -12.89 -11.57
C ASP A 70 8.55 -12.80 -12.95
N PRO A 71 9.28 -12.33 -13.97
CA PRO A 71 8.76 -12.19 -15.32
C PRO A 71 8.31 -13.51 -15.98
N THR A 72 8.71 -14.67 -15.44
CA THR A 72 8.26 -15.97 -15.95
C THR A 72 6.82 -16.30 -15.52
N HIS A 73 6.30 -15.61 -14.51
CA HIS A 73 4.93 -15.73 -14.02
C HIS A 73 4.10 -14.53 -14.49
N ASN A 74 3.56 -14.65 -15.71
CA ASN A 74 3.00 -13.54 -16.48
C ASN A 74 1.47 -13.41 -16.34
N PHE A 75 0.99 -12.18 -16.17
CA PHE A 75 -0.42 -11.80 -16.05
C PHE A 75 -0.87 -10.75 -17.08
N ASN A 76 -0.12 -10.50 -18.15
CA ASN A 76 -0.42 -9.50 -19.18
C ASN A 76 -1.83 -9.65 -19.76
N ASP A 77 -2.31 -10.87 -20.02
CA ASP A 77 -3.66 -11.12 -20.52
C ASP A 77 -4.74 -10.69 -19.51
N THR A 78 -4.47 -10.85 -18.22
CA THR A 78 -5.36 -10.41 -17.13
C THR A 78 -5.40 -8.89 -17.05
N LEU A 79 -4.23 -8.23 -17.09
CA LEU A 79 -4.11 -6.77 -17.10
C LEU A 79 -4.85 -6.18 -18.31
N GLN A 80 -4.61 -6.74 -19.50
CA GLN A 80 -5.23 -6.30 -20.73
C GLN A 80 -6.74 -6.53 -20.72
N ASN A 81 -7.23 -7.69 -20.32
CA ASN A 81 -8.67 -7.96 -20.28
C ASN A 81 -9.40 -7.03 -19.31
N THR A 82 -8.83 -6.82 -18.12
CA THR A 82 -9.36 -5.86 -17.13
C THR A 82 -9.49 -4.47 -17.72
N PHE A 83 -8.43 -4.02 -18.40
CA PHE A 83 -8.40 -2.71 -19.04
C PHE A 83 -9.45 -2.60 -20.16
N GLU A 84 -9.46 -3.53 -21.11
CA GLU A 84 -10.31 -3.43 -22.30
C GLU A 84 -11.81 -3.45 -21.97
N ILE A 85 -12.22 -4.22 -20.95
CA ILE A 85 -13.62 -4.29 -20.52
C ILE A 85 -14.08 -2.98 -19.87
N ASN A 86 -13.20 -2.34 -19.09
CA ASN A 86 -13.59 -1.26 -18.19
C ASN A 86 -13.06 0.14 -18.58
N LYS A 87 -12.32 0.25 -19.70
CA LYS A 87 -11.70 1.51 -20.18
C LYS A 87 -12.62 2.73 -20.34
N ASN A 88 -13.93 2.51 -20.44
CA ASN A 88 -14.91 3.58 -20.62
C ASN A 88 -15.57 4.04 -19.31
N VAL A 89 -15.24 3.42 -18.17
CA VAL A 89 -15.92 3.69 -16.89
C VAL A 89 -14.98 4.12 -15.77
N TRP A 90 -13.68 4.32 -16.03
CA TRP A 90 -12.69 4.65 -14.99
C TRP A 90 -13.11 5.79 -14.04
N THR A 91 -13.66 6.88 -14.58
CA THR A 91 -14.08 8.06 -13.79
C THR A 91 -15.58 8.12 -13.53
N THR A 92 -16.34 7.10 -13.94
CA THR A 92 -17.82 7.09 -13.82
C THR A 92 -18.37 5.84 -13.12
N LYS A 93 -17.52 4.85 -12.87
CA LYS A 93 -17.90 3.60 -12.21
C LYS A 93 -18.15 3.79 -10.71
N SER A 94 -17.41 4.71 -10.10
CA SER A 94 -17.47 5.04 -8.68
C SER A 94 -17.57 6.55 -8.51
N ASP A 95 -18.29 6.96 -7.47
CA ASP A 95 -18.42 8.36 -7.06
C ASP A 95 -17.33 8.78 -6.06
N PHE A 96 -16.39 7.88 -5.76
CA PHE A 96 -15.31 8.09 -4.81
C PHE A 96 -13.96 8.32 -5.50
N TYR A 97 -13.19 9.29 -5.01
CA TYR A 97 -11.89 9.67 -5.58
C TYR A 97 -10.76 8.73 -5.14
N ASP A 98 -10.88 8.07 -3.99
CA ASP A 98 -9.95 7.02 -3.57
C ASP A 98 -10.06 5.79 -4.48
N ASP A 99 -11.26 5.36 -4.85
CA ASP A 99 -11.48 4.33 -5.88
C ASP A 99 -10.73 4.63 -7.19
N GLU A 100 -10.78 5.88 -7.64
CA GLU A 100 -10.04 6.35 -8.83
C GLU A 100 -8.52 6.27 -8.62
N GLY A 101 -8.03 6.66 -7.43
CA GLY A 101 -6.62 6.59 -7.05
C GLY A 101 -6.08 5.16 -7.07
N TRP A 102 -6.83 4.19 -6.56
CA TRP A 102 -6.43 2.77 -6.59
C TRP A 102 -6.26 2.25 -8.01
N TRP A 103 -7.18 2.58 -8.92
CA TRP A 103 -7.07 2.19 -10.33
C TRP A 103 -5.94 2.93 -11.03
N ALA A 104 -5.70 4.21 -10.72
CA ALA A 104 -4.59 4.95 -11.30
C ALA A 104 -3.25 4.30 -10.94
N LEU A 105 -3.05 3.91 -9.68
CA LEU A 105 -1.84 3.20 -9.24
C LEU A 105 -1.71 1.82 -9.90
N ALA A 106 -2.81 1.08 -10.06
CA ALA A 106 -2.81 -0.20 -10.78
C ALA A 106 -2.36 -0.02 -12.25
N TRP A 107 -2.81 1.03 -12.93
CA TRP A 107 -2.42 1.32 -14.31
C TRP A 107 -1.00 1.86 -14.44
N ILE A 108 -0.54 2.67 -13.49
CA ILE A 108 0.87 3.04 -13.39
C ILE A 108 1.74 1.78 -13.27
N LYS A 109 1.36 0.83 -12.43
CA LYS A 109 2.10 -0.42 -12.28
C LYS A 109 2.08 -1.26 -13.56
N ALA A 110 0.94 -1.36 -14.25
CA ALA A 110 0.83 -2.04 -15.53
C ALA A 110 1.70 -1.36 -16.61
N TYR A 111 1.79 -0.03 -16.61
CA TYR A 111 2.72 0.71 -17.46
C TYR A 111 4.17 0.37 -17.16
N ASP A 112 4.59 0.32 -15.89
CA ASP A 112 5.97 -0.03 -15.52
C ASP A 112 6.41 -1.41 -16.04
N LEU A 113 5.48 -2.36 -16.14
CA LEU A 113 5.76 -3.72 -16.65
C LEU A 113 5.80 -3.81 -18.17
N THR A 114 4.91 -3.09 -18.83
CA THR A 114 4.61 -3.32 -20.25
C THR A 114 5.13 -2.22 -21.16
N ASN A 115 5.37 -1.03 -20.59
CA ASN A 115 5.65 0.21 -21.29
C ASN A 115 4.54 0.60 -22.30
N ASP A 116 3.32 0.06 -22.15
CA ASP A 116 2.17 0.39 -22.99
C ASP A 116 1.50 1.67 -22.49
N GLN A 117 1.57 2.71 -23.31
CA GLN A 117 1.09 4.06 -23.01
C GLN A 117 -0.41 4.13 -22.70
N LYS A 118 -1.22 3.14 -23.10
CA LYS A 118 -2.65 3.13 -22.77
C LYS A 118 -2.90 3.09 -21.26
N TYR A 119 -2.03 2.40 -20.51
CA TYR A 119 -2.15 2.30 -19.06
C TYR A 119 -1.78 3.63 -18.40
N LEU A 120 -0.67 4.24 -18.82
CA LEU A 120 -0.27 5.54 -18.31
C LEU A 120 -1.34 6.60 -18.60
N GLY A 121 -1.86 6.65 -19.83
CA GLY A 121 -2.93 7.58 -20.20
C GLY A 121 -4.23 7.40 -19.39
N ALA A 122 -4.56 6.17 -18.97
CA ALA A 122 -5.69 5.95 -18.07
C ALA A 122 -5.42 6.47 -16.65
N ALA A 123 -4.20 6.32 -16.14
CA ALA A 123 -3.81 6.91 -14.85
C ALA A 123 -3.84 8.44 -14.89
N GLU A 124 -3.40 9.06 -15.99
CA GLU A 124 -3.50 10.51 -16.19
C GLU A 124 -4.95 10.99 -16.23
N GLN A 125 -5.84 10.24 -16.91
CA GLN A 125 -7.28 10.54 -16.96
C GLN A 125 -7.92 10.49 -15.56
N LEU A 126 -7.60 9.45 -14.78
CA LEU A 126 -8.08 9.31 -13.40
C LEU A 126 -7.56 10.44 -12.52
N PHE A 127 -6.27 10.76 -12.62
CA PHE A 127 -5.67 11.88 -11.88
C PHE A 127 -6.35 13.22 -12.20
N ASP A 128 -6.65 13.47 -13.47
CA ASP A 128 -7.34 14.70 -13.89
C ASP A 128 -8.77 14.80 -13.31
N ASP A 129 -9.44 13.69 -13.04
CA ASP A 129 -10.73 13.70 -12.33
C ASP A 129 -10.54 13.92 -10.81
N MET A 130 -9.61 13.19 -10.18
CA MET A 130 -9.23 13.38 -8.77
C MET A 130 -8.87 14.82 -8.45
N ALA A 131 -8.12 15.50 -9.33
CA ALA A 131 -7.72 16.90 -9.15
C ALA A 131 -8.91 17.87 -9.04
N LYS A 132 -10.09 17.51 -9.57
CA LYS A 132 -11.34 18.29 -9.40
C LYS A 132 -11.85 18.25 -7.95
N GLY A 133 -11.46 17.22 -7.20
CA GLY A 133 -11.72 17.06 -5.78
C GLY A 133 -11.01 18.10 -4.91
N TRP A 134 -9.95 18.77 -5.41
CA TRP A 134 -9.15 19.78 -4.69
C TRP A 134 -9.90 21.11 -4.45
N THR A 135 -11.06 21.02 -3.82
CA THR A 135 -11.97 22.16 -3.58
C THR A 135 -12.57 22.09 -2.18
N THR A 136 -11.84 21.54 -1.22
CA THR A 136 -12.34 21.41 0.16
C THR A 136 -12.35 22.76 0.86
N ASN A 137 -13.10 22.82 1.97
CA ASN A 137 -13.07 23.95 2.90
C ASN A 137 -11.84 23.95 3.82
N CYS A 138 -10.93 22.98 3.69
CA CYS A 138 -9.74 22.81 4.53
C CYS A 138 -8.47 23.43 3.95
N ASN A 139 -8.64 24.49 3.15
CA ASN A 139 -7.56 25.24 2.48
C ASN A 139 -6.65 24.37 1.58
N GLY A 140 -7.16 23.23 1.11
CA GLY A 140 -6.44 22.27 0.29
C GLY A 140 -6.95 20.84 0.54
N GLY A 141 -6.30 19.86 -0.05
CA GLY A 141 -6.75 18.48 -0.05
C GLY A 141 -7.94 18.26 -0.99
N ILE A 142 -8.24 17.00 -1.26
CA ILE A 142 -9.40 16.53 -2.00
C ILE A 142 -10.49 15.98 -1.10
N TRP A 143 -11.73 16.06 -1.58
CA TRP A 143 -12.85 15.34 -1.01
C TRP A 143 -12.69 13.83 -1.21
N TRP A 144 -13.30 13.03 -0.33
CA TRP A 144 -13.39 11.58 -0.47
C TRP A 144 -14.26 11.20 -1.67
N ASP A 145 -15.40 11.87 -1.82
CA ASP A 145 -16.41 11.59 -2.83
C ASP A 145 -16.83 12.86 -3.60
N LYS A 146 -17.51 12.65 -4.73
CA LYS A 146 -18.00 13.71 -5.63
C LYS A 146 -19.12 14.55 -5.03
N ASP A 147 -19.85 14.02 -4.03
CA ASP A 147 -20.87 14.73 -3.24
C ASP A 147 -20.26 15.60 -2.13
N LYS A 148 -18.93 15.54 -1.95
CA LYS A 148 -18.14 16.37 -1.03
C LYS A 148 -18.51 16.14 0.44
N THR A 149 -18.66 14.87 0.83
CA THR A 149 -19.14 14.55 2.19
C THR A 149 -18.05 14.53 3.25
N TYR A 150 -16.80 14.24 2.87
CA TYR A 150 -15.72 14.00 3.82
C TYR A 150 -14.33 14.32 3.25
N VAL A 151 -13.40 14.77 4.08
CA VAL A 151 -11.97 14.92 3.73
C VAL A 151 -11.20 13.88 4.53
N ASN A 152 -10.94 12.73 3.91
CA ASN A 152 -10.25 11.62 4.55
C ASN A 152 -8.79 11.50 4.11
N ALA A 153 -7.98 10.84 4.93
CA ALA A 153 -6.57 10.67 4.68
C ALA A 153 -6.34 9.91 3.37
N ILE A 154 -7.04 8.80 3.16
CA ILE A 154 -6.77 7.91 2.02
C ILE A 154 -6.94 8.59 0.64
N ALA A 155 -7.98 9.40 0.44
CA ALA A 155 -8.18 10.08 -0.85
C ALA A 155 -7.00 11.03 -1.15
N ASN A 156 -6.52 11.73 -0.13
CA ASN A 156 -5.40 12.66 -0.23
C ASN A 156 -4.05 11.95 -0.40
N GLU A 157 -3.82 10.86 0.34
CA GLU A 157 -2.63 10.03 0.19
C GLU A 157 -2.54 9.41 -1.21
N LEU A 158 -3.66 8.93 -1.76
CA LEU A 158 -3.72 8.40 -3.11
C LEU A 158 -3.52 9.49 -4.15
N PHE A 159 -4.11 10.68 -3.95
CA PHE A 159 -3.87 11.82 -4.84
C PHE A 159 -2.40 12.21 -4.87
N LEU A 160 -1.75 12.28 -3.70
CA LEU A 160 -0.30 12.49 -3.58
C LEU A 160 0.48 11.40 -4.31
N SER A 161 0.14 10.14 -4.03
CA SER A 161 0.82 8.97 -4.58
C SER A 161 0.76 8.97 -6.10
N VAL A 162 -0.43 9.13 -6.68
CA VAL A 162 -0.63 9.18 -8.14
C VAL A 162 0.14 10.36 -8.74
N ALA A 163 0.08 11.55 -8.14
CA ALA A 163 0.86 12.70 -8.61
C ALA A 163 2.37 12.42 -8.62
N ALA A 164 2.91 11.87 -7.53
CA ALA A 164 4.33 11.57 -7.39
C ALA A 164 4.78 10.50 -8.38
N HIS A 165 3.99 9.43 -8.52
CA HIS A 165 4.24 8.37 -9.50
C HIS A 165 4.23 8.88 -10.95
N LEU A 166 3.24 9.71 -11.31
CA LEU A 166 3.15 10.31 -12.65
C LEU A 166 4.31 11.29 -12.89
N ALA A 167 4.69 12.11 -11.91
CA ALA A 167 5.82 13.02 -12.01
C ALA A 167 7.13 12.29 -12.34
N HIS A 168 7.40 11.19 -11.64
CA HIS A 168 8.60 10.38 -11.85
C HIS A 168 8.64 9.69 -13.22
N ARG A 169 7.48 9.32 -13.79
CA ARG A 169 7.40 8.58 -15.07
C ARG A 169 7.32 9.48 -16.29
N THR A 170 6.55 10.56 -16.21
CA THR A 170 6.28 11.46 -17.33
C THR A 170 7.29 12.60 -17.41
N TRP A 171 7.93 12.95 -16.30
CA TRP A 171 8.72 14.17 -16.14
C TRP A 171 7.93 15.47 -16.43
N ASP A 172 6.59 15.40 -16.41
CA ASP A 172 5.75 16.59 -16.54
C ASP A 172 5.68 17.32 -15.18
N ILE A 173 6.17 18.57 -15.20
CA ILE A 173 6.20 19.46 -14.04
C ILE A 173 4.81 19.69 -13.41
N LYS A 174 3.72 19.50 -14.18
CA LYS A 174 2.35 19.54 -13.67
C LYS A 174 2.17 18.59 -12.50
N TYR A 175 2.60 17.33 -12.64
CA TYR A 175 2.40 16.32 -11.60
C TYR A 175 3.32 16.55 -10.41
N LEU A 176 4.57 16.99 -10.65
CA LEU A 176 5.48 17.34 -9.55
C LEU A 176 4.93 18.51 -8.73
N ASN A 177 4.39 19.54 -9.38
CA ASN A 177 3.77 20.67 -8.69
C ASN A 177 2.57 20.22 -7.86
N TRP A 178 1.74 19.31 -8.36
CA TRP A 178 0.64 18.74 -7.59
C TRP A 178 1.12 17.91 -6.40
N ALA A 179 2.12 17.04 -6.59
CA ALA A 179 2.65 16.20 -5.54
C ALA A 179 3.26 17.05 -4.41
N VAL A 180 4.09 18.04 -4.74
CA VAL A 180 4.66 18.97 -3.73
C VAL A 180 3.56 19.75 -3.01
N LYS A 181 2.57 20.26 -3.74
CA LYS A 181 1.45 21.02 -3.17
C LYS A 181 0.61 20.17 -2.23
N GLU A 182 0.32 18.93 -2.62
CA GLU A 182 -0.44 18.00 -1.79
C GLU A 182 0.33 17.61 -0.54
N TRP A 183 1.61 17.23 -0.67
CA TRP A 183 2.41 16.90 0.51
C TRP A 183 2.48 18.06 1.52
N GLN A 184 2.69 19.29 1.04
CA GLN A 184 2.72 20.47 1.91
C GLN A 184 1.40 20.69 2.65
N TRP A 185 0.26 20.45 1.99
CA TRP A 185 -1.04 20.51 2.65
C TRP A 185 -1.21 19.36 3.64
N PHE A 186 -0.89 18.12 3.24
CA PHE A 186 -1.08 16.92 4.04
C PHE A 186 -0.30 17.00 5.36
N GLU A 187 0.97 17.41 5.30
CA GLU A 187 1.83 17.61 6.48
C GLU A 187 1.27 18.67 7.45
N GLN A 188 0.58 19.70 6.94
CA GLN A 188 0.03 20.80 7.73
C GLN A 188 -1.45 20.62 8.11
N SER A 189 -2.13 19.66 7.51
CA SER A 189 -3.57 19.40 7.69
C SER A 189 -3.95 18.98 9.11
N GLY A 190 -2.97 18.42 9.85
CA GLY A 190 -3.17 17.79 11.14
C GLY A 190 -3.53 16.31 11.07
N LEU A 191 -3.62 15.70 9.88
CA LEU A 191 -3.87 14.26 9.70
C LEU A 191 -2.78 13.39 10.34
N ILE A 192 -1.51 13.79 10.20
CA ILE A 192 -0.38 13.20 10.92
C ILE A 192 -0.47 13.66 12.39
N SER A 193 -0.75 12.71 13.29
CA SER A 193 -0.82 12.94 14.73
C SER A 193 0.56 13.16 15.34
N LYS A 194 0.58 13.60 16.60
CA LYS A 194 1.81 13.91 17.35
C LYS A 194 2.76 12.72 17.56
N ASN A 195 2.26 11.50 17.41
CA ASN A 195 3.00 10.25 17.49
C ASN A 195 3.31 9.69 16.09
N ASP A 196 3.25 10.52 15.05
CA ASP A 196 3.56 10.21 13.65
C ASP A 196 2.65 9.14 12.99
N THR A 197 1.54 8.77 13.63
CA THR A 197 0.47 7.98 13.01
C THR A 197 -0.59 8.87 12.36
N ILE A 198 -1.28 8.38 11.34
CA ILE A 198 -2.30 9.09 10.58
C ILE A 198 -3.69 8.63 10.98
N ASN A 199 -4.56 9.58 11.35
CA ASN A 199 -5.98 9.32 11.60
C ASN A 199 -6.79 9.37 10.30
N ASP A 200 -7.98 8.78 10.33
CA ASP A 200 -8.83 8.59 9.16
C ASP A 200 -9.17 9.87 8.37
N GLY A 201 -9.25 11.04 9.00
CA GLY A 201 -9.62 12.25 8.28
C GLY A 201 -9.79 13.50 9.12
N LEU A 202 -10.40 14.51 8.49
CA LEU A 202 -10.73 15.79 9.08
C LEU A 202 -12.24 15.94 9.29
N ASP A 203 -12.63 16.56 10.41
CA ASP A 203 -14.01 16.97 10.65
C ASP A 203 -14.42 18.18 9.79
N GLY A 204 -15.70 18.57 9.85
CA GLY A 204 -16.20 19.73 9.08
C GLY A 204 -15.55 21.08 9.45
N GLY A 205 -14.83 21.14 10.57
CA GLY A 205 -14.02 22.28 11.00
C GLY A 205 -12.54 22.16 10.61
N CYS A 206 -12.19 21.18 9.77
CA CYS A 206 -10.85 20.90 9.28
C CYS A 206 -9.86 20.57 10.40
N LYS A 207 -10.33 19.82 11.40
CA LYS A 207 -9.49 19.28 12.48
C LYS A 207 -9.42 17.78 12.37
N ASN A 208 -8.28 17.22 12.74
CA ASN A 208 -8.13 15.77 12.87
C ASN A 208 -9.25 15.19 13.74
N ASN A 209 -9.97 14.21 13.20
CA ASN A 209 -11.13 13.60 13.83
C ASN A 209 -10.78 12.63 14.97
N GLY A 210 -9.51 12.24 15.11
CA GLY A 210 -9.04 11.26 16.09
C GLY A 210 -9.58 9.85 15.87
N TYR A 211 -10.11 9.55 14.69
CA TYR A 211 -10.66 8.24 14.34
C TYR A 211 -9.55 7.23 14.10
N THR A 212 -9.94 6.00 13.77
CA THR A 212 -9.05 4.84 13.68
C THR A 212 -7.79 5.10 12.88
N VAL A 213 -6.66 4.61 13.42
CA VAL A 213 -5.39 4.49 12.71
C VAL A 213 -5.44 3.18 11.92
N TRP A 214 -5.72 3.28 10.63
CA TRP A 214 -5.77 2.15 9.71
C TRP A 214 -4.41 1.92 9.05
N THR A 215 -4.01 0.66 8.83
CA THR A 215 -2.67 0.35 8.31
C THR A 215 -2.43 0.97 6.93
N TYR A 216 -3.44 0.98 6.04
CA TYR A 216 -3.29 1.52 4.69
C TYR A 216 -3.01 3.03 4.65
N ASN A 217 -3.60 3.81 5.57
CA ASN A 217 -3.33 5.25 5.68
C ASN A 217 -1.85 5.49 6.04
N GLN A 218 -1.30 4.59 6.86
CA GLN A 218 0.11 4.64 7.22
C GLN A 218 1.02 4.20 6.07
N GLY A 219 0.48 3.53 5.06
CA GLY A 219 1.22 2.84 4.01
C GLY A 219 1.31 3.66 2.73
N VAL A 220 0.17 4.12 2.20
CA VAL A 220 0.13 4.82 0.91
C VAL A 220 1.03 6.04 0.93
N ILE A 221 1.04 6.78 2.05
CA ILE A 221 1.92 7.95 2.22
C ILE A 221 3.41 7.61 2.10
N LEU A 222 3.83 6.40 2.51
CA LEU A 222 5.24 5.99 2.42
C LEU A 222 5.68 5.85 0.97
N GLY A 223 4.90 5.14 0.16
CA GLY A 223 5.17 4.99 -1.27
C GLY A 223 5.12 6.33 -2.00
N ALA A 224 4.15 7.17 -1.64
CA ALA A 224 4.02 8.52 -2.18
C ALA A 224 5.26 9.38 -1.91
N LEU A 225 5.77 9.37 -0.68
CA LEU A 225 6.99 10.10 -0.28
C LEU A 225 8.25 9.54 -0.92
N VAL A 226 8.34 8.22 -1.10
CA VAL A 226 9.44 7.58 -1.84
C VAL A 226 9.45 8.02 -3.30
N GLU A 227 8.31 8.03 -3.98
CA GLU A 227 8.23 8.49 -5.37
C GLU A 227 8.43 9.99 -5.49
N LEU A 228 7.94 10.79 -4.53
CA LEU A 228 8.16 12.22 -4.50
C LEU A 228 9.65 12.54 -4.34
N SER A 229 10.33 11.86 -3.43
CA SER A 229 11.79 11.96 -3.27
C SER A 229 12.53 11.72 -4.58
N LYS A 230 12.16 10.68 -5.34
CA LYS A 230 12.74 10.40 -6.66
C LYS A 230 12.43 11.50 -7.68
N ALA A 231 11.18 11.96 -7.73
CA ALA A 231 10.74 12.96 -8.70
C ALA A 231 11.33 14.36 -8.45
N SER A 232 11.55 14.73 -7.18
CA SER A 232 12.08 16.04 -6.78
C SER A 232 13.58 16.05 -6.50
N PHE A 233 14.22 14.87 -6.40
CA PHE A 233 15.59 14.70 -5.92
C PHE A 233 15.81 15.25 -4.51
N ASP A 234 14.84 15.03 -3.61
CA ASP A 234 14.89 15.48 -2.22
C ASP A 234 14.67 14.32 -1.25
N ASP A 235 15.73 13.90 -0.57
CA ASP A 235 15.69 12.77 0.37
C ASP A 235 15.05 13.13 1.72
N SER A 236 14.72 14.41 1.98
CA SER A 236 14.06 14.80 3.23
C SER A 236 12.68 14.14 3.38
N TYR A 237 12.00 13.84 2.27
CA TYR A 237 10.74 13.08 2.26
C TYR A 237 10.91 11.65 2.81
N LEU A 238 12.08 11.03 2.64
CA LEU A 238 12.36 9.69 3.18
C LEU A 238 12.46 9.68 4.70
N VAL A 239 12.84 10.81 5.33
CA VAL A 239 12.84 10.94 6.79
C VAL A 239 11.42 10.87 7.32
N ASN A 240 10.50 11.65 6.73
CA ASN A 240 9.09 11.62 7.09
C ASN A 240 8.47 10.24 6.88
N ALA A 241 8.75 9.58 5.75
CA ALA A 241 8.28 8.23 5.49
C ALA A 241 8.79 7.23 6.54
N ARG A 242 10.08 7.30 6.90
CA ARG A 242 10.65 6.41 7.92
C ARG A 242 10.01 6.61 9.29
N ASP A 243 9.79 7.85 9.70
CA ASP A 243 9.23 8.16 11.02
C ASP A 243 7.76 7.69 11.11
N ILE A 244 6.96 7.90 10.07
CA ILE A 244 5.58 7.36 9.96
C ILE A 244 5.58 5.82 9.97
N ALA A 245 6.48 5.20 9.19
CA ALA A 245 6.55 3.73 9.10
C ALA A 245 6.84 3.10 10.47
N TRP A 246 7.81 3.64 11.22
CA TRP A 246 8.15 3.12 12.54
C TRP A 246 7.07 3.38 13.58
N ALA A 247 6.43 4.55 13.56
CA ALA A 247 5.28 4.83 14.42
C ALA A 247 4.10 3.86 14.17
N ALA A 248 3.82 3.57 12.90
CA ALA A 248 2.79 2.62 12.51
C ALA A 248 3.16 1.18 12.94
N ILE A 249 4.40 0.74 12.72
CA ILE A 249 4.88 -0.58 13.15
C ILE A 249 4.78 -0.72 14.68
N GLU A 250 5.20 0.29 15.45
CA GLU A 250 5.08 0.27 16.92
C GLU A 250 3.62 0.23 17.39
N THR A 251 2.72 0.92 16.69
CA THR A 251 1.31 1.05 17.09
C THR A 251 0.46 -0.16 16.70
N LEU A 252 0.73 -0.75 15.53
CA LEU A 252 -0.18 -1.68 14.85
C LEU A 252 0.33 -3.13 14.84
N THR A 253 1.47 -3.43 15.46
CA THR A 253 1.95 -4.81 15.58
C THR A 253 1.73 -5.40 16.97
N ASP A 254 1.47 -6.71 17.03
CA ASP A 254 1.40 -7.43 18.30
C ASP A 254 2.79 -7.71 18.89
N SER A 255 2.83 -8.40 20.03
CA SER A 255 4.07 -8.80 20.69
C SER A 255 4.96 -9.75 19.86
N HIS A 256 4.45 -10.30 18.75
CA HIS A 256 5.18 -11.15 17.82
C HIS A 256 5.60 -10.39 16.55
N GLY A 257 5.31 -9.09 16.46
CA GLY A 257 5.60 -8.27 15.28
C GLY A 257 4.62 -8.48 14.11
N VAL A 258 3.48 -9.14 14.34
CA VAL A 258 2.45 -9.35 13.33
C VAL A 258 1.54 -8.13 13.27
N LEU A 259 1.30 -7.63 12.05
CA LEU A 259 0.48 -6.45 11.79
C LEU A 259 -1.01 -6.76 11.97
N HIS A 260 -1.71 -5.83 12.60
CA HIS A 260 -3.15 -5.88 12.85
C HIS A 260 -3.83 -4.56 12.48
N ASP A 261 -5.02 -4.64 11.91
CA ASP A 261 -5.96 -3.53 11.97
C ASP A 261 -6.79 -3.64 13.26
N SER A 262 -7.20 -2.49 13.80
CA SER A 262 -7.93 -2.38 15.08
C SER A 262 -9.14 -3.31 15.20
N CYS A 263 -9.71 -3.65 14.05
CA CYS A 263 -10.71 -4.67 13.93
C CYS A 263 -10.34 -5.54 12.72
N GLU A 264 -9.91 -6.78 12.98
CA GLU A 264 -9.66 -7.75 11.91
C GLU A 264 -10.96 -8.47 11.53
N LYS A 265 -11.79 -8.79 12.53
CA LYS A 265 -13.10 -9.41 12.32
C LYS A 265 -14.19 -8.38 12.61
N GLY A 266 -15.06 -8.14 11.63
CA GLY A 266 -16.29 -7.36 11.82
C GLY A 266 -16.31 -5.94 11.24
N CYS A 267 -15.36 -5.58 10.36
CA CYS A 267 -15.18 -4.20 9.88
C CYS A 267 -15.65 -3.97 8.44
N GLY A 268 -16.38 -4.93 7.89
CA GLY A 268 -16.72 -4.94 6.47
C GLY A 268 -15.61 -5.51 5.59
N GLY A 269 -15.87 -5.52 4.28
CA GLY A 269 -14.99 -6.14 3.29
C GLY A 269 -13.72 -5.32 3.02
N ASP A 270 -13.78 -4.00 3.12
CA ASP A 270 -12.69 -3.10 2.71
C ASP A 270 -11.43 -3.25 3.55
N VAL A 271 -11.57 -3.32 4.88
CA VAL A 271 -10.46 -3.41 5.84
C VAL A 271 -9.58 -4.64 5.57
N SER A 272 -10.14 -5.67 4.91
CA SER A 272 -9.39 -6.89 4.62
C SER A 272 -8.19 -6.71 3.69
N GLN A 273 -8.10 -5.59 2.97
CA GLN A 273 -6.98 -5.29 2.09
C GLN A 273 -5.88 -4.44 2.71
N PHE A 274 -6.17 -3.73 3.80
CA PHE A 274 -5.33 -2.62 4.28
C PHE A 274 -3.91 -3.03 4.69
N LYS A 275 -3.76 -4.20 5.32
CA LYS A 275 -2.45 -4.71 5.75
C LYS A 275 -1.48 -4.92 4.59
N GLY A 276 -1.97 -5.52 3.50
CA GLY A 276 -1.23 -5.74 2.27
C GLY A 276 -0.72 -4.44 1.65
N ILE A 277 -1.59 -3.43 1.55
CA ILE A 277 -1.22 -2.09 1.07
C ILE A 277 -0.09 -1.50 1.91
N PHE A 278 -0.15 -1.62 3.24
CA PHE A 278 0.93 -1.17 4.12
C PHE A 278 2.24 -1.88 3.81
N THR A 279 2.24 -3.22 3.79
CA THR A 279 3.47 -4.00 3.54
C THR A 279 4.08 -3.74 2.16
N ARG A 280 3.27 -3.52 1.12
CA ARG A 280 3.75 -3.16 -0.23
C ARG A 280 4.54 -1.86 -0.19
N ASN A 281 4.04 -0.84 0.49
CA ASN A 281 4.70 0.46 0.57
C ASN A 281 5.92 0.44 1.50
N VAL A 282 5.91 -0.37 2.57
CA VAL A 282 7.11 -0.60 3.39
C VAL A 282 8.23 -1.24 2.58
N ALA A 283 7.95 -2.15 1.65
CA ALA A 283 8.96 -2.69 0.75
C ALA A 283 9.57 -1.64 -0.19
N GLN A 284 8.77 -0.69 -0.67
CA GLN A 284 9.28 0.44 -1.45
C GLN A 284 10.20 1.33 -0.60
N LEU A 285 9.81 1.62 0.64
CA LEU A 285 10.63 2.39 1.57
C LEU A 285 11.92 1.68 1.94
N TYR A 286 11.87 0.37 2.18
CA TYR A 286 13.07 -0.44 2.38
C TYR A 286 14.01 -0.34 1.16
N THR A 287 13.48 -0.45 -0.06
CA THR A 287 14.30 -0.32 -1.28
C THR A 287 15.01 1.03 -1.35
N ALA A 288 14.39 2.10 -0.85
CA ALA A 288 14.97 3.44 -0.85
C ALA A 288 15.97 3.68 0.31
N THR A 289 15.85 2.97 1.43
CA THR A 289 16.57 3.29 2.68
C THR A 289 17.51 2.18 3.17
N SER A 290 17.30 0.94 2.72
CA SER A 290 17.95 -0.27 3.19
C SER A 290 17.85 -0.48 4.71
N ASP A 291 16.79 0.01 5.35
CA ASP A 291 16.58 -0.16 6.79
C ASP A 291 16.35 -1.65 7.15
N PRO A 292 17.27 -2.31 7.89
CA PRO A 292 17.16 -3.73 8.19
C PRO A 292 15.95 -4.07 9.07
N GLY A 293 15.44 -3.11 9.86
CA GLY A 293 14.26 -3.30 10.68
C GLY A 293 12.98 -3.41 9.84
N LEU A 294 12.88 -2.64 8.75
CA LEU A 294 11.77 -2.75 7.80
C LEU A 294 11.78 -4.12 7.10
N LYS A 295 12.96 -4.61 6.69
CA LYS A 295 13.11 -5.97 6.15
C LYS A 295 12.64 -7.03 7.13
N GLN A 296 13.07 -6.95 8.40
CA GLN A 296 12.63 -7.89 9.44
C GLN A 296 11.10 -7.85 9.63
N PHE A 297 10.48 -6.67 9.61
CA PHE A 297 9.03 -6.53 9.70
C PHE A 297 8.30 -7.24 8.54
N LEU A 298 8.76 -7.05 7.31
CA LEU A 298 8.20 -7.70 6.11
C LEU A 298 8.31 -9.22 6.19
N GLU A 299 9.50 -9.73 6.53
CA GLU A 299 9.74 -11.17 6.67
C GLU A 299 8.89 -11.78 7.79
N THR A 300 8.74 -11.10 8.93
CA THR A 300 7.92 -11.56 10.07
C THR A 300 6.46 -11.76 9.66
N ASN A 301 5.89 -10.79 8.96
CA ASN A 301 4.50 -10.86 8.53
C ASN A 301 4.28 -11.94 7.45
N ALA A 302 5.17 -12.02 6.46
CA ALA A 302 5.09 -13.06 5.42
C ALA A 302 5.20 -14.48 6.01
N GLN A 303 6.10 -14.69 6.98
CA GLN A 303 6.24 -15.97 7.67
C GLN A 303 4.98 -16.31 8.48
N SER A 304 4.38 -15.35 9.18
CA SER A 304 3.16 -15.57 9.96
C SER A 304 1.99 -15.92 9.06
N VAL A 305 1.76 -15.14 7.99
CA VAL A 305 0.74 -15.43 6.96
C VAL A 305 0.87 -16.87 6.46
N TRP A 306 2.06 -17.24 5.99
CA TRP A 306 2.26 -18.54 5.36
C TRP A 306 2.05 -19.72 6.30
N LYS A 307 2.41 -19.53 7.58
CA LYS A 307 2.37 -20.57 8.61
C LYS A 307 0.99 -20.69 9.27
N ASN A 308 0.33 -19.57 9.53
CA ASN A 308 -0.79 -19.49 10.46
C ASN A 308 -2.13 -19.14 9.78
N ASP A 309 -2.11 -18.48 8.62
CA ASP A 309 -3.30 -17.95 7.94
C ASP A 309 -3.44 -18.45 6.50
N ARG A 310 -3.22 -19.76 6.32
CA ARG A 310 -3.25 -20.43 5.02
C ARG A 310 -3.94 -21.77 5.10
N ASP A 311 -4.73 -22.11 4.07
CA ASP A 311 -5.33 -23.44 3.94
C ASP A 311 -4.49 -24.41 3.08
N SER A 312 -5.01 -25.62 2.84
CA SER A 312 -4.34 -26.65 2.04
C SER A 312 -4.30 -26.34 0.53
N GLN A 313 -5.04 -25.34 0.07
CA GLN A 313 -5.09 -24.87 -1.32
C GLN A 313 -4.28 -23.57 -1.50
N ASN A 314 -3.47 -23.20 -0.51
CA ASN A 314 -2.71 -21.95 -0.47
C ASN A 314 -3.58 -20.69 -0.50
N ARG A 315 -4.86 -20.77 -0.10
CA ARG A 315 -5.69 -19.58 0.10
C ARG A 315 -5.31 -18.94 1.42
N LEU A 316 -5.09 -17.63 1.39
CA LEU A 316 -4.66 -16.82 2.52
C LEU A 316 -5.83 -16.02 3.08
N GLY A 317 -5.95 -15.96 4.40
CA GLY A 317 -7.06 -15.30 5.09
C GLY A 317 -6.76 -13.86 5.52
N LEU A 318 -7.56 -13.39 6.48
CA LEU A 318 -7.51 -12.03 7.04
C LEU A 318 -6.61 -11.90 8.28
N SER A 319 -6.54 -12.97 9.07
CA SER A 319 -5.97 -12.95 10.42
C SER A 319 -4.54 -13.45 10.32
N TRP A 320 -3.58 -12.58 10.04
CA TRP A 320 -2.19 -12.98 9.75
C TRP A 320 -1.50 -13.70 10.92
N SER A 321 -1.99 -13.53 12.15
CA SER A 321 -1.59 -14.30 13.35
C SER A 321 -2.21 -15.70 13.42
N GLY A 322 -3.19 -15.99 12.59
CA GLY A 322 -3.98 -17.21 12.54
C GLY A 322 -5.03 -17.35 13.66
N PRO A 323 -5.75 -18.49 13.67
CA PRO A 323 -5.77 -19.49 12.61
C PRO A 323 -6.55 -19.01 11.39
N TYR A 324 -6.23 -19.59 10.23
CA TYR A 324 -7.02 -19.45 9.00
C TYR A 324 -8.52 -19.69 9.27
N ALA A 325 -9.36 -18.84 8.66
CA ALA A 325 -10.82 -18.98 8.73
C ALA A 325 -11.44 -19.17 7.33
N THR A 326 -11.39 -18.12 6.51
CA THR A 326 -11.89 -18.11 5.13
C THR A 326 -11.09 -17.12 4.33
N ALA A 327 -11.15 -17.24 3.01
CA ALA A 327 -10.55 -16.30 2.07
C ALA A 327 -11.56 -15.90 0.99
N ASP A 328 -11.49 -14.64 0.60
CA ASP A 328 -11.99 -14.07 -0.65
C ASP A 328 -10.82 -13.40 -1.38
N ALA A 329 -11.07 -12.80 -2.54
CA ALA A 329 -10.01 -12.13 -3.29
C ALA A 329 -9.33 -10.98 -2.52
N SER A 330 -10.04 -10.31 -1.61
CA SER A 330 -9.54 -9.13 -0.90
C SER A 330 -8.57 -9.53 0.21
N THR A 331 -9.02 -10.38 1.13
CA THR A 331 -8.17 -11.01 2.16
C THR A 331 -6.95 -11.68 1.54
N HIS A 332 -7.17 -12.45 0.47
CA HIS A 332 -6.12 -13.19 -0.21
C HIS A 332 -5.08 -12.26 -0.85
N SER A 333 -5.50 -11.27 -1.62
CA SER A 333 -4.58 -10.35 -2.28
C SER A 333 -3.77 -9.54 -1.26
N SER A 334 -4.38 -9.18 -0.13
CA SER A 334 -3.69 -8.50 0.97
C SER A 334 -2.51 -9.33 1.50
N ALA A 335 -2.76 -10.59 1.83
CA ALA A 335 -1.73 -11.47 2.36
C ALA A 335 -0.70 -11.88 1.30
N LEU A 336 -1.11 -11.99 0.03
CA LEU A 336 -0.21 -12.16 -1.12
C LEU A 336 0.78 -10.99 -1.23
N MET A 337 0.34 -9.74 -1.04
CA MET A 337 1.24 -8.58 -1.06
C MET A 337 2.33 -8.68 0.01
N ALA A 338 2.04 -9.23 1.20
CA ALA A 338 3.06 -9.46 2.21
C ALA A 338 4.12 -10.49 1.76
N LEU A 339 3.69 -11.56 1.08
CA LEU A 339 4.60 -12.56 0.51
C LEU A 339 5.48 -11.95 -0.61
N ILE A 340 4.88 -11.17 -1.51
CA ILE A 340 5.60 -10.46 -2.58
C ILE A 340 6.60 -9.46 -1.98
N ALA A 341 6.17 -8.69 -0.99
CA ALA A 341 7.01 -7.72 -0.30
C ALA A 341 8.23 -8.39 0.33
N ALA A 342 8.05 -9.47 1.11
CA ALA A 342 9.17 -10.22 1.68
C ALA A 342 10.09 -10.84 0.60
N ALA A 343 9.53 -11.34 -0.50
CA ALA A 343 10.31 -11.88 -1.60
C ALA A 343 11.15 -10.80 -2.32
N SER A 344 10.62 -9.58 -2.45
CA SER A 344 11.31 -8.44 -3.10
C SER A 344 12.53 -7.94 -2.33
N VAL A 345 12.56 -8.16 -1.01
CA VAL A 345 13.67 -7.76 -0.12
C VAL A 345 14.57 -8.95 0.25
N GLN A 346 14.32 -10.12 -0.33
CA GLN A 346 15.11 -11.31 -0.07
C GLN A 346 16.41 -11.28 -0.89
N GLY A 347 17.55 -11.39 -0.21
CA GLY A 347 18.88 -11.35 -0.86
C GLY A 347 19.44 -9.96 -1.16
N SER A 348 18.71 -8.89 -0.81
CA SER A 348 19.18 -7.51 -0.80
C SER A 348 19.99 -7.13 0.44
#